data_AF-A0A421DUL5-F1
#
_entry.id   AF-A0A421DUL5-F1
#
_cell.length_a   1.000
_cell.length_b   1.000
_cell.length_c   1.000
_cell.angle_alpha   90.00
_cell.angle_beta   90.00
_cell.angle_gamma   90.00
#
_symmetry.space_group_name_H-M   'P 1'
#
loop_
_entity.id
_entity.type
_entity.pdbx_description
1 polymer ?
#
loop_
_entity_poly.entity_id
_entity_poly.type
_entity_poly.pdbx_seq_one_letter_code
_entity_poly.pdbx_strand_id
1 'polypeptide(L)'
;MEYLYIEFVYPTGQAQVILDKLREALNEWDAIELGHLVIKPQKFGAVGIEKYNDILEHWPLEESEIAHETTRRSVDFDDFPTIQFTVKDLQYLKGGADHPLDVGSDEPLRELLDILKFCYTTTEERPIAVYSTTPDTPLDLRKPPITAESVANSRFTYLPWLTILPPAMVEEYGRETVLSTPAWHVDELDDGSVLLVCHNDIVDWDKDCRTAAQHIGLPSYRELG
;
A
#
# COMPACT_ATOMS: atom_id res chain seq x y z
N MET A 1 8.59 7.22 16.61
CA MET A 1 7.14 7.30 16.33
C MET A 1 6.89 6.27 15.26
N GLU A 2 6.01 5.31 15.55
CA GLU A 2 5.66 4.26 14.59
C GLU A 2 4.65 4.85 13.60
N TYR A 3 5.03 4.89 12.33
CA TYR A 3 4.20 5.34 11.22
C TYR A 3 4.01 4.20 10.26
N LEU A 4 2.80 4.06 9.72
CA LEU A 4 2.53 3.21 8.57
C LEU A 4 2.51 4.11 7.34
N TYR A 5 3.35 3.80 6.37
CA TYR A 5 3.30 4.43 5.06
C TYR A 5 2.59 3.51 4.08
N ILE A 6 1.71 4.05 3.25
CA ILE A 6 1.08 3.32 2.14
C ILE A 6 1.29 4.15 0.88
N GLU A 7 1.90 3.56 -0.12
CA GLU A 7 2.30 4.26 -1.34
C GLU A 7 1.45 3.79 -2.52
N PHE A 8 0.95 4.75 -3.29
CA PHE A 8 0.23 4.55 -4.53
C PHE A 8 1.13 5.06 -5.65
N VAL A 9 1.66 4.14 -6.45
CA VAL A 9 2.55 4.46 -7.57
C VAL A 9 1.73 4.44 -8.84
N TYR A 10 1.65 5.57 -9.52
CA TYR A 10 0.86 5.73 -10.74
C TYR A 10 1.75 5.63 -11.99
N PRO A 11 1.23 5.08 -13.09
CA PRO A 11 2.02 4.89 -14.31
C PRO A 11 2.29 6.20 -15.06
N THR A 12 1.38 7.17 -14.98
CA THR A 12 1.56 8.50 -15.57
C THR A 12 0.81 9.56 -14.77
N GLY A 13 0.91 10.82 -15.23
CA GLY A 13 0.19 11.96 -14.67
C GLY A 13 1.09 12.90 -13.88
N GLN A 14 0.46 13.92 -13.28
CA GLN A 14 1.16 14.82 -12.38
C GLN A 14 0.74 14.51 -10.95
N ALA A 15 1.72 14.22 -10.08
CA ALA A 15 1.46 13.88 -8.68
C ALA A 15 0.57 14.91 -7.97
N GLN A 16 0.72 16.20 -8.28
CA GLN A 16 -0.13 17.25 -7.70
C GLN A 16 -1.59 17.14 -8.15
N VAL A 17 -1.85 16.87 -9.42
CA VAL A 17 -3.22 16.72 -9.96
C VAL A 17 -3.90 15.50 -9.36
N ILE A 18 -3.17 14.38 -9.21
CA ILE A 18 -3.67 13.18 -8.55
C ILE A 18 -3.97 13.46 -7.08
N LEU A 19 -3.05 14.11 -6.37
CA LEU A 19 -3.22 14.49 -4.97
C LEU A 19 -4.44 15.39 -4.76
N ASP A 20 -4.64 16.39 -5.61
CA ASP A 20 -5.77 17.32 -5.51
C ASP A 20 -7.11 16.59 -5.71
N LYS A 21 -7.19 15.66 -6.68
CA LYS A 21 -8.37 14.81 -6.89
C LYS A 21 -8.66 13.91 -5.68
N LEU A 22 -7.63 13.27 -5.12
CA LEU A 22 -7.78 12.44 -3.92
C LEU A 22 -8.26 13.27 -2.73
N ARG A 23 -7.72 14.48 -2.55
CA ARG A 23 -8.14 15.41 -1.49
C ARG A 23 -9.59 15.84 -1.65
N GLU A 24 -10.00 16.18 -2.87
CA GLU A 24 -11.39 16.54 -3.18
C GLU A 24 -12.33 15.38 -2.84
N ALA A 25 -12.02 14.18 -3.34
CA ALA A 25 -12.82 12.98 -3.10
C ALA A 25 -12.92 12.63 -1.60
N LEU A 26 -11.82 12.75 -0.85
CA LEU A 26 -11.79 12.47 0.58
C LEU A 26 -12.54 13.53 1.42
N ASN A 27 -12.55 14.78 0.99
CA ASN A 27 -13.36 15.82 1.64
C ASN A 27 -14.87 15.53 1.52
N GLU A 28 -15.29 14.86 0.45
CA GLU A 28 -16.68 14.41 0.27
C GLU A 28 -17.02 13.18 1.13
N TRP A 29 -16.03 12.41 1.55
CA TRP A 29 -16.21 11.18 2.32
C TRP A 29 -16.61 11.43 3.78
N ASP A 30 -15.93 12.33 4.50
CA ASP A 30 -16.37 12.82 5.82
C ASP A 30 -15.44 13.93 6.35
N ALA A 31 -16.01 14.93 7.05
CA ALA A 31 -15.41 16.22 7.46
C ALA A 31 -13.90 16.20 7.85
N ILE A 32 -13.03 16.68 6.95
CA ILE A 32 -11.58 16.80 7.15
C ILE A 32 -11.17 18.21 7.61
N GLU A 33 -10.25 18.33 8.58
CA GLU A 33 -9.62 19.60 8.97
C GLU A 33 -8.43 19.92 8.03
N LEU A 34 -8.59 20.97 7.21
CA LEU A 34 -7.62 21.39 6.20
C LEU A 34 -6.51 22.28 6.79
N GLY A 35 -5.43 21.66 7.23
CA GLY A 35 -4.14 22.33 7.49
C GLY A 35 -2.94 21.46 7.11
N HIS A 36 -3.11 20.16 7.34
CA HIS A 36 -2.46 19.02 6.72
C HIS A 36 -3.63 18.06 6.48
N LEU A 37 -3.79 17.42 5.32
CA LEU A 37 -4.94 16.53 5.11
C LEU A 37 -4.75 15.34 6.05
N VAL A 38 -5.28 15.47 7.26
CA VAL A 38 -5.37 14.49 8.30
C VAL A 38 -6.81 14.06 8.23
N ILE A 39 -7.08 12.96 7.54
CA ILE A 39 -8.37 12.31 7.69
C ILE A 39 -8.41 11.88 9.16
N LYS A 40 -9.36 12.41 9.92
CA LYS A 40 -9.76 11.87 11.21
C LYS A 40 -11.02 11.06 10.94
N PRO A 41 -10.91 9.82 10.44
CA PRO A 41 -12.05 8.92 10.45
C PRO A 41 -12.68 8.97 11.84
N GLN A 42 -14.01 8.94 11.93
CA GLN A 42 -14.70 9.11 13.20
C GLN A 42 -14.24 8.11 14.28
N LYS A 43 -13.57 7.02 13.85
CA LYS A 43 -13.15 5.91 14.70
C LYS A 43 -11.64 5.65 14.75
N PHE A 44 -10.77 6.27 13.92
CA PHE A 44 -9.31 6.02 14.01
C PHE A 44 -8.39 7.17 13.55
N GLY A 45 -7.42 7.54 14.40
CA GLY A 45 -6.17 8.22 14.03
C GLY A 45 -6.18 9.42 13.07
N ALA A 46 -4.99 9.69 12.51
CA ALA A 46 -4.71 10.79 11.59
C ALA A 46 -4.03 10.25 10.33
N VAL A 47 -4.68 10.37 9.17
CA VAL A 47 -4.12 9.96 7.86
C VAL A 47 -3.62 11.17 7.09
N GLY A 48 -2.30 11.34 6.98
CA GLY A 48 -1.63 12.34 6.14
C GLY A 48 -1.57 11.92 4.68
N ILE A 49 -1.70 12.84 3.72
CA ILE A 49 -1.42 12.56 2.29
C ILE A 49 -0.47 13.59 1.69
N GLU A 50 0.62 13.10 1.12
CA GLU A 50 1.65 13.89 0.45
C GLU A 50 2.14 13.25 -0.85
N LYS A 51 2.94 14.00 -1.61
CA LYS A 51 3.59 13.55 -2.84
C LYS A 51 5.11 13.63 -2.69
N TYR A 52 5.84 12.80 -3.42
CA TYR A 52 7.28 12.93 -3.59
C TYR A 52 7.62 13.23 -5.05
N ASN A 53 8.66 14.03 -5.24
CA ASN A 53 9.22 14.31 -6.56
C ASN A 53 10.63 13.71 -6.74
N ASP A 54 11.31 13.30 -5.65
CA ASP A 54 12.71 12.84 -5.67
C ASP A 54 12.81 11.41 -5.13
N ILE A 55 12.69 10.42 -6.02
CA ILE A 55 12.64 9.00 -5.65
C ILE A 55 13.95 8.52 -5.05
N LEU A 56 15.09 9.01 -5.51
CA LEU A 56 16.41 8.65 -4.99
C LEU A 56 16.64 9.06 -3.52
N GLU A 57 15.98 10.13 -3.06
CA GLU A 57 16.06 10.55 -1.66
C GLU A 57 15.11 9.77 -0.75
N HIS A 58 14.05 9.21 -1.35
CA HIS A 58 12.93 8.58 -0.65
C HIS A 58 13.03 7.05 -0.62
N TRP A 59 13.39 6.44 -1.74
CA TRP A 59 13.63 5.01 -1.89
C TRP A 59 15.13 4.74 -2.03
N PRO A 60 15.72 3.91 -1.16
CA PRO A 60 17.13 3.53 -1.24
C PRO A 60 17.35 2.46 -2.34
N LEU A 61 16.90 2.76 -3.55
CA LEU A 61 17.12 1.95 -4.74
C LEU A 61 18.44 2.35 -5.39
N GLU A 62 19.13 1.38 -5.99
CA GLU A 62 20.26 1.63 -6.87
C GLU A 62 19.76 2.23 -8.20
N GLU A 63 20.58 2.98 -8.93
CA GLU A 63 20.19 3.56 -10.24
C GLU A 63 19.66 2.50 -11.22
N SER A 64 20.22 1.29 -11.19
CA SER A 64 19.76 0.16 -12.02
C SER A 64 18.38 -0.40 -11.63
N GLU A 65 17.89 -0.08 -10.43
CA GLU A 65 16.59 -0.51 -9.92
C GLU A 65 15.48 0.53 -10.22
N ILE A 66 15.84 1.71 -10.72
CA ILE A 66 14.93 2.85 -10.99
C ILE A 66 14.42 2.88 -12.43
N ALA A 67 15.26 2.45 -13.38
CA ALA A 67 14.90 2.35 -14.78
C ALA A 67 15.18 0.95 -15.33
N HIS A 68 14.24 0.40 -16.07
CA HIS A 68 14.35 -0.91 -16.69
C HIS A 68 13.65 -0.94 -18.05
N GLU A 69 14.38 -1.34 -19.08
CA GLU A 69 13.86 -1.44 -20.44
C GLU A 69 13.93 -2.90 -20.93
N THR A 70 12.80 -3.40 -21.40
CA THR A 70 12.68 -4.67 -22.11
C THR A 70 12.15 -4.44 -23.52
N THR A 71 12.17 -5.49 -24.34
CA THR A 71 11.52 -5.45 -25.67
C THR A 71 10.00 -5.23 -25.61
N ARG A 72 9.36 -5.42 -24.44
CA ARG A 72 7.90 -5.35 -24.27
C ARG A 72 7.45 -4.13 -23.49
N ARG A 73 8.29 -3.60 -22.61
CA ARG A 73 7.93 -2.56 -21.65
C ARG A 73 9.18 -1.80 -21.19
N SER A 74 9.07 -0.49 -21.12
CA SER A 74 10.02 0.40 -20.44
C SER A 74 9.36 0.94 -19.18
N VAL A 75 10.08 0.92 -18.06
CA VAL A 75 9.66 1.48 -16.78
C VAL A 75 10.78 2.40 -16.30
N ASP A 76 10.42 3.64 -16.00
CA ASP A 76 11.30 4.61 -15.37
C ASP A 76 10.52 5.25 -14.22
N PHE A 77 10.98 5.02 -13.00
CA PHE A 77 10.28 5.54 -11.84
C PHE A 77 10.37 7.07 -11.73
N ASP A 78 11.36 7.73 -12.32
CA ASP A 78 11.43 9.19 -12.30
C ASP A 78 10.19 9.84 -12.96
N ASP A 79 9.53 9.10 -13.85
CA ASP A 79 8.29 9.52 -14.52
C ASP A 79 7.01 9.18 -13.74
N PHE A 80 7.10 8.40 -12.64
CA PHE A 80 5.95 7.81 -11.97
C PHE A 80 5.52 8.62 -10.75
N PRO A 81 4.36 9.30 -10.80
CA PRO A 81 3.88 10.04 -9.65
C PRO A 81 3.52 9.07 -8.52
N THR A 82 4.07 9.33 -7.34
CA THR A 82 3.79 8.55 -6.13
C THR A 82 3.05 9.40 -5.10
N ILE A 83 1.93 8.86 -4.61
CA ILE A 83 1.15 9.45 -3.51
C ILE A 83 1.36 8.58 -2.28
N GLN A 84 1.78 9.19 -1.17
CA GLN A 84 1.95 8.48 0.09
C GLN A 84 0.87 8.90 1.08
N PHE A 85 0.28 7.88 1.69
CA PHE A 85 -0.58 7.98 2.86
C PHE A 85 0.25 7.65 4.10
N THR A 86 0.27 8.54 5.09
CA THR A 86 0.90 8.31 6.39
C THR A 86 -0.17 8.11 7.44
N VAL A 87 -0.26 6.91 8.02
CA VAL A 87 -1.12 6.66 9.18
C VAL A 87 -0.29 6.81 10.45
N LYS A 88 -0.71 7.77 11.29
CA LYS A 88 -0.10 8.00 12.61
C LYS A 88 -0.87 7.23 13.69
N ASP A 89 -0.22 7.08 14.85
CA ASP A 89 -0.85 6.51 16.04
C ASP A 89 -1.40 5.10 15.80
N LEU A 90 -0.53 4.18 15.34
CA LEU A 90 -0.89 2.82 14.95
C LEU A 90 -1.61 2.04 16.05
N GLN A 91 -1.47 2.43 17.32
CA GLN A 91 -2.26 1.88 18.42
C GLN A 91 -3.78 1.97 18.17
N TYR A 92 -4.24 2.93 17.37
CA TYR A 92 -5.66 3.09 17.02
C TYR A 92 -6.15 2.13 15.95
N LEU A 93 -5.26 1.49 15.19
CA LEU A 93 -5.65 0.42 14.25
C LEU A 93 -5.93 -0.91 14.96
N LYS A 94 -5.35 -1.12 16.15
CA LYS A 94 -5.43 -2.38 16.92
C LYS A 94 -6.75 -2.54 17.69
N GLY A 95 -7.44 -1.45 18.02
CA GLY A 95 -8.50 -1.44 19.05
C GLY A 95 -7.94 -1.82 20.44
N GLY A 96 -8.76 -1.81 21.50
CA GLY A 96 -8.30 -2.24 22.84
C GLY A 96 -8.89 -1.46 24.02
N ALA A 97 -8.66 -1.94 25.26
CA ALA A 97 -9.21 -1.35 26.49
C ALA A 97 -8.78 0.11 26.75
N ASP A 98 -7.68 0.55 26.13
CA ASP A 98 -7.23 1.95 26.14
C ASP A 98 -7.95 2.80 25.07
N HIS A 99 -8.92 2.24 24.36
CA HIS A 99 -9.71 2.86 23.30
C HIS A 99 -11.22 2.68 23.54
N PRO A 100 -11.96 3.73 23.92
CA PRO A 100 -13.37 3.63 24.35
C PRO A 100 -14.39 3.40 23.23
N LEU A 101 -13.96 3.26 21.97
CA LEU A 101 -14.83 3.04 20.82
C LEU A 101 -14.44 1.72 20.14
N ASP A 102 -15.26 0.69 20.38
CA ASP A 102 -15.35 -0.62 19.71
C ASP A 102 -14.09 -1.49 19.60
N VAL A 103 -13.71 -2.06 20.74
CA VAL A 103 -12.69 -3.11 20.94
C VAL A 103 -13.12 -4.50 20.40
N GLY A 104 -14.28 -4.60 19.73
CA GLY A 104 -14.90 -5.88 19.38
C GLY A 104 -14.86 -6.28 17.91
N SER A 105 -14.43 -5.43 16.97
CA SER A 105 -14.88 -5.58 15.57
C SER A 105 -13.86 -5.35 14.44
N ASP A 106 -12.55 -5.19 14.71
CA ASP A 106 -11.54 -4.79 13.70
C ASP A 106 -11.95 -3.52 12.89
N GLU A 107 -12.90 -2.72 13.40
CA GLU A 107 -13.56 -1.63 12.67
C GLU A 107 -12.60 -0.55 12.16
N PRO A 108 -11.64 -0.04 12.96
CA PRO A 108 -10.62 0.91 12.50
C PRO A 108 -9.83 0.44 11.27
N LEU A 109 -9.36 -0.80 11.29
CA LEU A 109 -8.58 -1.35 10.18
C LEU A 109 -9.46 -1.51 8.94
N ARG A 110 -10.72 -1.96 9.09
CA ARG A 110 -11.68 -2.06 7.97
C ARG A 110 -12.01 -0.70 7.37
N GLU A 111 -12.18 0.33 8.18
CA GLU A 111 -12.42 1.69 7.70
C GLU A 111 -11.21 2.24 6.93
N LEU A 112 -9.98 1.94 7.38
CA LEU A 112 -8.77 2.22 6.59
C LEU A 112 -8.82 1.51 5.23
N LEU A 113 -9.19 0.22 5.19
CA LEU A 113 -9.31 -0.51 3.93
C LEU A 113 -10.34 0.12 2.99
N ASP A 114 -11.48 0.58 3.52
CA ASP A 114 -12.50 1.23 2.72
C ASP A 114 -12.01 2.57 2.13
N ILE A 115 -11.27 3.37 2.91
CA ILE A 115 -10.62 4.60 2.43
C ILE A 115 -9.60 4.28 1.32
N LEU A 116 -8.77 3.25 1.49
CA LEU A 116 -7.77 2.87 0.49
C LEU A 116 -8.41 2.38 -0.81
N LYS A 117 -9.47 1.56 -0.71
CA LYS A 117 -10.26 1.12 -1.88
C LYS A 117 -10.87 2.31 -2.61
N PHE A 118 -11.42 3.26 -1.87
CA PHE A 118 -11.95 4.47 -2.46
C PHE A 118 -10.91 5.26 -3.21
N CYS A 119 -9.78 5.59 -2.57
CA CYS A 119 -8.68 6.29 -3.20
C CYS A 119 -8.15 5.56 -4.43
N TYR A 120 -8.05 4.23 -4.37
CA TYR A 120 -7.69 3.40 -5.53
C TYR A 120 -8.67 3.58 -6.68
N THR A 121 -9.97 3.70 -6.37
CA THR A 121 -11.04 3.85 -7.36
C THR A 121 -11.29 5.28 -7.85
N THR A 122 -10.80 6.30 -7.14
CA THR A 122 -11.05 7.73 -7.42
C THR A 122 -10.48 8.20 -8.77
N THR A 123 -9.33 7.65 -9.17
CA THR A 123 -8.60 8.10 -10.36
C THR A 123 -8.91 7.22 -11.56
N GLU A 124 -9.08 7.82 -12.74
CA GLU A 124 -9.31 7.05 -13.98
C GLU A 124 -8.13 6.10 -14.29
N GLU A 125 -6.91 6.59 -14.05
CA GLU A 125 -5.69 5.82 -14.19
C GLU A 125 -5.35 5.17 -12.85
N ARG A 126 -5.37 3.84 -12.83
CA ARG A 126 -5.11 3.06 -11.61
C ARG A 126 -3.63 3.06 -11.24
N PRO A 127 -3.30 3.01 -9.94
CA PRO A 127 -1.94 2.71 -9.51
C PRO A 127 -1.46 1.37 -10.06
N ILE A 128 -0.19 1.33 -10.48
CA ILE A 128 0.50 0.10 -10.90
C ILE A 128 1.13 -0.65 -9.73
N ALA A 129 1.18 -0.02 -8.56
CA ALA A 129 1.56 -0.64 -7.30
C ALA A 129 0.90 0.12 -6.15
N VAL A 130 0.32 -0.62 -5.22
CA VAL A 130 -0.05 -0.09 -3.90
C VAL A 130 0.52 -1.01 -2.84
N TYR A 131 1.30 -0.47 -1.90
CA TYR A 131 1.92 -1.26 -0.84
C TYR A 131 2.13 -0.45 0.43
N SER A 132 2.19 -1.16 1.56
CA SER A 132 2.60 -0.59 2.83
C SER A 132 4.10 -0.75 3.09
N THR A 133 4.69 0.28 3.69
CA THR A 133 5.96 0.19 4.41
C THR A 133 5.66 0.31 5.90
N THR A 134 5.85 -0.79 6.65
CA THR A 134 5.65 -0.81 8.10
C THR A 134 6.84 -0.16 8.81
N PRO A 135 6.65 0.47 9.99
CA PRO A 135 7.75 1.09 10.73
C PRO A 135 8.75 0.05 11.22
N ASP A 136 9.98 0.50 11.51
CA ASP A 136 11.17 -0.25 11.98
C ASP A 136 10.86 -1.65 12.52
N THR A 137 10.69 -2.61 11.61
CA THR A 137 10.81 -4.01 11.97
C THR A 137 12.30 -4.30 12.18
N PRO A 138 12.68 -5.33 12.94
CA PRO A 138 14.09 -5.77 13.03
C PRO A 138 14.70 -6.16 11.68
N LEU A 139 13.90 -6.15 10.61
CA LEU A 139 14.29 -6.32 9.23
C LEU A 139 14.24 -4.94 8.60
N ASP A 140 15.39 -4.50 8.12
CA ASP A 140 15.59 -3.21 7.50
C ASP A 140 14.92 -3.19 6.11
N LEU A 141 13.60 -3.06 6.09
CA LEU A 141 12.77 -2.99 4.89
C LEU A 141 12.75 -1.59 4.27
N ARG A 142 13.85 -0.84 4.38
CA ARG A 142 13.96 0.48 3.78
C ARG A 142 13.78 0.44 2.25
N LYS A 143 14.05 -0.70 1.59
CA LYS A 143 13.79 -0.87 0.15
C LYS A 143 12.29 -1.15 -0.11
N PRO A 144 11.63 -0.43 -1.03
CA PRO A 144 10.25 -0.71 -1.40
C PRO A 144 10.13 -2.13 -2.02
N PRO A 145 8.93 -2.74 -2.01
CA PRO A 145 8.67 -4.04 -2.64
C PRO A 145 8.66 -3.99 -4.17
N ILE A 146 9.10 -2.88 -4.77
CA ILE A 146 9.17 -2.67 -6.21
C ILE A 146 10.55 -2.18 -6.63
N THR A 147 10.97 -2.68 -7.79
CA THR A 147 11.99 -2.14 -8.68
C THR A 147 11.38 -1.96 -10.07
N ALA A 148 12.02 -1.18 -10.95
CA ALA A 148 11.57 -1.00 -12.32
C ALA A 148 11.47 -2.34 -13.07
N GLU A 149 12.41 -3.26 -12.83
CA GLU A 149 12.36 -4.62 -13.36
C GLU A 149 11.13 -5.39 -12.84
N SER A 150 10.88 -5.37 -11.54
CA SER A 150 9.74 -6.11 -10.96
C SER A 150 8.40 -5.60 -11.51
N VAL A 151 8.23 -4.27 -11.62
CA VAL A 151 7.03 -3.64 -12.18
C VAL A 151 6.88 -3.95 -13.66
N ALA A 152 7.98 -3.95 -14.42
CA ALA A 152 7.97 -4.33 -15.83
C ALA A 152 7.47 -5.77 -16.03
N ASN A 153 7.75 -6.65 -15.07
CA ASN A 153 7.33 -8.05 -15.05
C ASN A 153 6.05 -8.31 -14.24
N SER A 154 5.30 -7.26 -13.84
CA SER A 154 4.07 -7.37 -13.05
C SER A 154 4.24 -8.17 -11.76
N ARG A 155 5.32 -7.89 -11.01
CA ARG A 155 5.61 -8.55 -9.74
C ARG A 155 6.11 -7.54 -8.69
N PHE A 156 5.93 -7.91 -7.42
CA PHE A 156 6.72 -7.39 -6.30
C PHE A 156 7.97 -8.23 -6.06
N THR A 157 8.96 -7.62 -5.40
CA THR A 157 10.17 -8.30 -4.91
C THR A 157 9.93 -9.05 -3.60
N TYR A 158 8.95 -8.62 -2.81
CA TYR A 158 8.45 -9.30 -1.61
C TYR A 158 6.99 -8.90 -1.32
N LEU A 159 6.29 -9.68 -0.48
CA LEU A 159 4.94 -9.33 -0.04
C LEU A 159 4.97 -8.34 1.15
N PRO A 160 4.50 -7.09 1.00
CA PRO A 160 4.29 -6.16 2.12
C PRO A 160 3.09 -6.59 2.99
N TRP A 161 2.96 -6.01 4.18
CA TRP A 161 1.83 -6.29 5.10
C TRP A 161 0.45 -6.04 4.48
N LEU A 162 0.32 -4.91 3.78
CA LEU A 162 -0.86 -4.53 3.01
C LEU A 162 -0.45 -4.20 1.58
N THR A 163 -1.23 -4.67 0.61
CA THR A 163 -1.06 -4.32 -0.80
C THR A 163 -2.37 -4.37 -1.57
N ILE A 164 -2.46 -3.60 -2.67
CA ILE A 164 -3.42 -3.86 -3.74
C ILE A 164 -2.61 -4.34 -4.95
N LEU A 165 -2.87 -5.59 -5.36
CA LEU A 165 -2.31 -6.21 -6.55
C LEU A 165 -3.14 -5.80 -7.76
N PRO A 166 -2.60 -5.02 -8.72
CA PRO A 166 -3.33 -4.67 -9.94
C PRO A 166 -3.60 -5.90 -10.82
N PRO A 167 -4.48 -5.80 -11.83
CA PRO A 167 -4.93 -6.97 -12.58
C PRO A 167 -3.79 -7.73 -13.26
N ALA A 168 -2.78 -7.01 -13.76
CA ALA A 168 -1.61 -7.63 -14.37
C ALA A 168 -0.76 -8.45 -13.37
N MET A 169 -0.69 -8.03 -12.10
CA MET A 169 -0.03 -8.81 -11.04
C MET A 169 -0.88 -10.01 -10.62
N VAL A 170 -2.20 -9.82 -10.53
CA VAL A 170 -3.15 -10.91 -10.22
C VAL A 170 -3.11 -12.00 -11.28
N GLU A 171 -3.00 -11.63 -12.56
CA GLU A 171 -2.80 -12.57 -13.66
C GLU A 171 -1.46 -13.31 -13.54
N GLU A 172 -0.38 -12.57 -13.29
CA GLU A 172 0.99 -13.11 -13.16
C GLU A 172 1.13 -14.11 -11.99
N TYR A 173 0.51 -13.83 -10.85
CA TYR A 173 0.50 -14.74 -9.69
C TYR A 173 -0.56 -15.84 -9.78
N GLY A 174 -1.53 -15.70 -10.69
CA GLY A 174 -2.68 -16.57 -10.83
C GLY A 174 -3.82 -16.16 -9.89
N ARG A 175 -4.94 -15.73 -10.48
CA ARG A 175 -6.12 -15.22 -9.74
C ARG A 175 -6.64 -16.16 -8.67
N GLU A 176 -6.76 -17.46 -8.95
CA GLU A 176 -7.23 -18.45 -7.95
C GLU A 176 -6.26 -18.57 -6.77
N THR A 177 -4.95 -18.55 -7.04
CA THR A 177 -3.91 -18.56 -6.02
C THR A 177 -4.01 -17.32 -5.14
N VAL A 178 -4.11 -16.13 -5.75
CA VAL A 178 -4.22 -14.86 -5.03
C VAL A 178 -5.48 -14.80 -4.17
N LEU A 179 -6.64 -15.16 -4.71
CA LEU A 179 -7.91 -15.12 -3.96
C LEU A 179 -8.00 -16.16 -2.84
N SER A 180 -7.20 -17.23 -2.90
CA SER A 180 -7.10 -18.27 -1.86
C SER A 180 -5.97 -18.03 -0.86
N THR A 181 -5.31 -16.87 -0.92
CA THR A 181 -4.17 -16.58 -0.04
C THR A 181 -4.57 -16.65 1.44
N PRO A 182 -3.81 -17.37 2.29
CA PRO A 182 -4.07 -17.43 3.73
C PRO A 182 -3.66 -16.09 4.38
N ALA A 183 -4.56 -15.12 4.31
CA ALA A 183 -4.41 -13.77 4.84
C ALA A 183 -5.64 -13.37 5.67
N TRP A 184 -5.51 -12.38 6.55
CA TRP A 184 -6.64 -11.86 7.33
C TRP A 184 -7.74 -11.26 6.43
N HIS A 185 -7.34 -10.59 5.36
CA HIS A 185 -8.26 -10.00 4.41
C HIS A 185 -7.79 -10.17 2.97
N VAL A 186 -8.71 -10.62 2.11
CA VAL A 186 -8.55 -10.72 0.67
C VAL A 186 -9.87 -10.23 0.06
N ASP A 187 -9.81 -9.18 -0.74
CA ASP A 187 -10.98 -8.54 -1.35
C ASP A 187 -10.69 -8.23 -2.82
N GLU A 188 -11.55 -8.70 -3.73
CA GLU A 188 -11.41 -8.47 -5.16
C GLU A 188 -12.18 -7.21 -5.54
N LEU A 189 -11.50 -6.29 -6.22
CA LEU A 189 -12.07 -5.03 -6.70
C LEU A 189 -12.71 -5.19 -8.08
N ASP A 190 -13.54 -4.22 -8.48
CA ASP A 190 -14.34 -4.29 -9.71
C ASP A 190 -13.51 -4.41 -11.01
N ASP A 191 -12.24 -4.00 -10.99
CA ASP A 191 -11.33 -4.12 -12.13
C ASP A 191 -10.49 -5.41 -12.14
N GLY A 192 -10.72 -6.31 -11.18
CA GLY A 192 -9.98 -7.56 -11.02
C GLY A 192 -8.70 -7.44 -10.21
N SER A 193 -8.41 -6.26 -9.65
CA SER A 193 -7.37 -6.08 -8.65
C SER A 193 -7.73 -6.78 -7.34
N VAL A 194 -6.74 -7.10 -6.50
CA VAL A 194 -6.98 -7.72 -5.19
C VAL A 194 -6.30 -6.93 -4.08
N LEU A 195 -7.09 -6.45 -3.12
CA LEU A 195 -6.61 -5.94 -1.84
C LEU A 195 -6.28 -7.12 -0.93
N LEU A 196 -5.07 -7.14 -0.39
CA LEU A 196 -4.57 -8.19 0.49
C LEU A 196 -3.95 -7.58 1.75
N VAL A 197 -4.34 -8.11 2.91
CA VAL A 197 -3.74 -7.75 4.21
C VAL A 197 -3.41 -9.04 4.97
N CYS A 198 -2.12 -9.27 5.23
CA CYS A 198 -1.67 -10.54 5.80
C CYS A 198 -2.28 -10.83 7.19
N HIS A 199 -2.33 -9.81 8.06
CA HIS A 199 -2.70 -9.93 9.48
C HIS A 199 -3.45 -8.67 9.94
N ASN A 200 -4.37 -8.79 10.89
CA ASN A 200 -5.04 -7.64 11.51
C ASN A 200 -4.20 -6.86 12.54
N ASP A 201 -2.94 -7.22 12.75
CA ASP A 201 -2.06 -6.58 13.74
C ASP A 201 -0.77 -6.15 13.03
N ILE A 202 -0.59 -4.84 12.89
CA ILE A 202 0.55 -4.23 12.21
C ILE A 202 1.87 -4.37 12.98
N VAL A 203 1.85 -4.80 14.24
CA VAL A 203 3.08 -5.07 15.01
C VAL A 203 3.43 -6.56 15.11
N ASP A 204 2.51 -7.46 14.74
CA ASP A 204 2.70 -8.92 14.85
C ASP A 204 2.23 -9.69 13.60
N TRP A 205 2.69 -9.25 12.43
CA TRP A 205 2.26 -9.80 11.13
C TRP A 205 3.26 -10.76 10.48
N ASP A 206 4.48 -10.84 11.01
CA ASP A 206 5.66 -11.47 10.41
C ASP A 206 5.36 -12.92 9.94
N LYS A 207 4.79 -13.75 10.82
CA LYS A 207 4.50 -15.16 10.48
C LYS A 207 3.42 -15.31 9.40
N ASP A 208 2.39 -14.51 9.46
CA ASP A 208 1.24 -14.65 8.57
C ASP A 208 1.57 -14.10 7.19
N CYS A 209 2.31 -12.98 7.09
CA CYS A 209 2.82 -12.54 5.78
C CYS A 209 3.79 -13.53 5.15
N ARG A 210 4.60 -14.28 5.92
CA ARG A 210 5.42 -15.34 5.33
C ARG A 210 4.56 -16.42 4.69
N THR A 211 3.50 -16.83 5.38
CA THR A 211 2.59 -17.86 4.90
C THR A 211 1.87 -17.38 3.64
N ALA A 212 1.40 -16.14 3.64
CA ALA A 212 0.80 -15.50 2.47
C ALA A 212 1.78 -15.37 1.29
N ALA A 213 3.01 -14.90 1.53
CA ALA A 213 4.04 -14.74 0.50
C ALA A 213 4.40 -16.07 -0.17
N GLN A 214 4.63 -17.12 0.64
CA GLN A 214 4.92 -18.46 0.15
C GLN A 214 3.78 -19.02 -0.70
N HIS A 215 2.53 -18.75 -0.32
CA HIS A 215 1.35 -19.21 -1.06
C HIS A 215 1.26 -18.62 -2.47
N ILE A 216 1.57 -17.33 -2.64
CA ILE A 216 1.55 -16.64 -3.94
C ILE A 216 2.90 -16.69 -4.67
N GLY A 217 3.90 -17.39 -4.13
CA GLY A 217 5.21 -17.57 -4.76
C GLY A 217 6.12 -16.33 -4.68
N LEU A 218 5.92 -15.46 -3.69
CA LEU A 218 6.78 -14.32 -3.42
C LEU A 218 7.82 -14.64 -2.32
N PRO A 219 9.04 -14.08 -2.43
CA PRO A 219 9.99 -14.11 -1.33
C PRO A 219 9.39 -13.46 -0.08
N SER A 220 9.75 -13.98 1.08
CA SER A 220 9.45 -13.29 2.32
C SER A 220 10.49 -12.21 2.61
N TYR A 221 10.08 -11.17 3.34
CA TYR A 221 10.93 -10.05 3.76
C TYR A 221 12.20 -10.48 4.55
N ARG A 222 12.28 -11.73 5.08
CA ARG A 222 13.49 -12.29 5.71
C ARG A 222 14.52 -12.85 4.74
N GLU A 223 14.12 -13.13 3.51
CA GLU A 223 15.00 -13.70 2.47
C GLU A 223 15.80 -12.61 1.74
N LEU A 224 15.54 -11.34 2.05
CA LEU A 224 16.22 -10.16 1.50
C LEU A 224 17.39 -9.65 2.36
N GLY A 225 17.60 -10.24 3.54
CA GLY A 225 18.65 -9.87 4.51
C GLY A 225 19.83 -10.82 4.57
#